data_AF-A0A965UQS1-F1
#
_entry.id   AF-A0A965UQS1-F1
#
_cell.length_a   1.000
_cell.length_b   1.000
_cell.length_c   1.000
_cell.angle_alpha   90.00
_cell.angle_beta   90.00
_cell.angle_gamma   90.00
#
_symmetry.space_group_name_H-M   'P 1'
#
loop_
_entity.id
_entity.type
_entity.pdbx_description
1 polymer ?
#
loop_
_entity_poly.entity_id
_entity_poly.type
_entity_poly.pdbx_seq_one_letter_code
_entity_poly.pdbx_strand_id
1 'polypeptide(L)'
;MDRTDWILVCDYDSTFEADTIQRLMTAALVSGYDAVAPLQTKRDEGMPMFTPEGHDGSIGQVQLANEWFEAVIQPVDSAHFGCTLIRSAALKRTPAPWFLGTPRPDGHWGDAPPGETVHRVDPDIYFWKNFKKAGNKLGIAPQVAIGHAELKLTWPGRDLKPVYQSPSQYWAKGGNRPPEAWGSREHGEASLDQT
;
A
#
# COMPACT_ATOMS: atom_id res chain seq x y z
N MET A 1 -14.40 -16.61 -14.70
CA MET A 1 -14.95 -15.24 -14.62
C MET A 1 -16.34 -15.10 -15.25
N ASP A 2 -16.88 -16.10 -15.95
CA ASP A 2 -18.12 -15.93 -16.72
C ASP A 2 -19.43 -15.96 -15.91
N ARG A 3 -19.34 -16.20 -14.60
CA ARG A 3 -20.50 -16.23 -13.67
C ARG A 3 -20.36 -15.30 -12.47
N THR A 4 -19.32 -14.47 -12.45
CA THR A 4 -18.97 -13.61 -11.31
C THR A 4 -18.99 -12.16 -11.78
N ASP A 5 -19.76 -11.29 -11.13
CA ASP A 5 -19.81 -9.87 -11.52
C ASP A 5 -18.65 -9.08 -10.91
N TRP A 6 -18.30 -9.39 -9.67
CA TRP A 6 -17.28 -8.71 -8.89
C TRP A 6 -16.29 -9.70 -8.28
N ILE A 7 -15.02 -9.33 -8.30
CA ILE A 7 -13.94 -10.03 -7.63
C ILE A 7 -13.47 -9.13 -6.50
N LEU A 8 -13.47 -9.68 -5.29
CA LEU A 8 -12.82 -9.07 -4.13
C LEU A 8 -11.40 -9.61 -4.05
N VAL A 9 -10.42 -8.71 -4.12
CA VAL A 9 -9.03 -9.02 -3.76
C VAL A 9 -8.79 -8.54 -2.33
N CYS A 10 -8.16 -9.38 -1.51
CA CYS A 10 -7.75 -9.02 -0.16
C CYS A 10 -6.33 -9.51 0.08
N ASP A 11 -5.55 -8.73 0.82
CA ASP A 11 -4.30 -9.24 1.38
C ASP A 11 -4.61 -10.17 2.54
N TYR A 12 -3.66 -11.07 2.82
CA TYR A 12 -3.74 -11.96 3.97
C TYR A 12 -3.74 -11.19 5.31
N ASP A 13 -3.13 -10.02 5.34
CA ASP A 13 -2.96 -9.13 6.49
C ASP A 13 -3.90 -7.91 6.47
N SER A 14 -4.93 -7.91 5.61
CA SER A 14 -5.98 -6.90 5.66
C SER A 14 -6.90 -7.12 6.85
N THR A 15 -7.16 -6.05 7.61
CA THR A 15 -8.02 -6.07 8.79
C THR A 15 -9.18 -5.12 8.60
N PHE A 16 -10.41 -5.63 8.66
CA PHE A 16 -11.62 -4.83 8.47
C PHE A 16 -12.83 -5.46 9.15
N GLU A 17 -13.83 -4.63 9.40
CA GLU A 17 -15.10 -5.04 10.01
C GLU A 17 -16.02 -5.68 8.96
N ALA A 18 -16.99 -6.48 9.40
CA ALA A 18 -17.88 -7.22 8.49
C ALA A 18 -18.69 -6.30 7.56
N ASP A 19 -19.04 -5.08 8.01
CA ASP A 19 -19.80 -4.11 7.23
C ASP A 19 -18.94 -3.37 6.19
N THR A 20 -17.61 -3.42 6.29
CA THR A 20 -16.67 -2.78 5.34
C THR A 20 -16.97 -3.21 3.91
N ILE A 21 -17.14 -4.52 3.69
CA ILE A 21 -17.43 -5.07 2.36
C ILE A 21 -18.80 -4.60 1.85
N GLN A 22 -19.79 -4.47 2.73
CA GLN A 22 -21.12 -3.98 2.37
C GLN A 22 -21.09 -2.51 1.93
N ARG A 23 -20.36 -1.67 2.68
CA ARG A 23 -20.16 -0.26 2.34
C ARG A 23 -19.40 -0.10 1.02
N LEU A 24 -18.32 -0.85 0.84
CA LEU A 24 -17.51 -0.83 -0.37
C LEU A 24 -18.31 -1.29 -1.59
N MET A 25 -19.09 -2.38 -1.45
CA MET A 25 -19.96 -2.87 -2.52
C MET A 25 -21.05 -1.85 -2.85
N THR A 26 -21.66 -1.21 -1.84
CA THR A 26 -22.66 -0.17 -2.07
C THR A 26 -22.06 0.99 -2.87
N ALA A 27 -20.89 1.49 -2.46
CA ALA A 27 -20.17 2.54 -3.17
C ALA A 27 -19.82 2.13 -4.62
N ALA A 28 -19.41 0.88 -4.84
CA ALA A 28 -19.09 0.35 -6.16
C ALA A 28 -20.32 0.22 -7.08
N LEU A 29 -21.48 -0.16 -6.54
CA LEU A 29 -22.72 -0.30 -7.30
C LEU A 29 -23.31 1.05 -7.74
N VAL A 30 -23.23 2.08 -6.89
CA VAL A 30 -23.85 3.38 -7.16
C VAL A 30 -22.96 4.35 -7.93
N SER A 31 -21.65 4.10 -8.00
CA SER A 31 -20.69 5.05 -8.57
C SER A 31 -20.42 4.88 -10.06
N GLY A 32 -20.74 3.72 -10.64
CA GLY A 32 -20.41 3.39 -12.02
C GLY A 32 -18.92 3.16 -12.28
N TYR A 33 -18.12 2.96 -11.23
CA TYR A 33 -16.71 2.57 -11.35
C TYR A 33 -16.57 1.06 -11.60
N ASP A 34 -15.45 0.70 -12.24
CA ASP A 34 -15.10 -0.69 -12.56
C ASP A 34 -14.24 -1.33 -11.46
N ALA A 35 -13.50 -0.52 -10.71
CA ALA A 35 -12.78 -0.95 -9.52
C ALA A 35 -12.94 0.09 -8.41
N VAL A 36 -13.12 -0.39 -7.17
CA VAL A 36 -13.26 0.44 -5.99
C VAL A 36 -12.45 -0.13 -4.83
N ALA A 37 -11.55 0.67 -4.29
CA ALA A 37 -10.72 0.36 -3.12
C ALA A 37 -11.13 1.21 -1.90
N PRO A 38 -10.93 0.73 -0.67
CA PRO A 38 -11.02 1.57 0.53
C PRO A 38 -9.72 2.38 0.73
N LEU A 39 -9.74 3.32 1.68
CA LEU A 39 -8.53 3.87 2.25
C LEU A 39 -7.74 2.80 3.00
N GLN A 40 -6.45 2.72 2.70
CA GLN A 40 -5.51 1.86 3.39
C GLN A 40 -4.15 2.52 3.43
N THR A 41 -3.47 2.37 4.55
CA THR A 41 -2.12 2.87 4.76
C THR A 41 -1.08 1.81 4.43
N LYS A 42 0.05 2.22 3.88
CA LYS A 42 1.20 1.36 3.65
C LYS A 42 1.67 0.80 4.98
N ARG A 43 2.13 -0.46 4.98
CA ARG A 43 2.96 -0.98 6.08
C ARG A 43 4.12 -0.02 6.33
N ASP A 44 4.63 0.02 7.55
CA ASP A 44 5.87 0.69 7.99
C ASP A 44 6.13 2.18 7.69
N GLU A 45 5.36 2.85 6.82
CA GLU A 45 5.62 4.22 6.35
C GLU A 45 4.48 5.21 6.63
N GLY A 46 3.31 4.73 7.06
CA GLY A 46 2.21 5.60 7.51
C GLY A 46 1.51 6.41 6.40
N MET A 47 1.87 6.19 5.12
CA MET A 47 1.29 6.89 3.97
C MET A 47 0.10 6.15 3.36
N PRO A 48 -0.99 6.83 2.96
CA PRO A 48 -2.08 6.21 2.21
C PRO A 48 -1.62 5.63 0.87
N MET A 49 -2.13 4.45 0.50
CA MET A 49 -1.71 3.72 -0.71
C MET A 49 -2.64 3.98 -1.90
N PHE A 50 -2.68 5.24 -2.36
CA PHE A 50 -3.34 5.60 -3.61
C PHE A 50 -2.68 6.83 -4.23
N THR A 51 -2.91 7.02 -5.54
CA THR A 51 -2.51 8.23 -6.26
C THR A 51 -3.76 8.90 -6.81
N PRO A 52 -4.12 10.13 -6.38
CA PRO A 52 -5.24 10.86 -6.96
C PRO A 52 -5.07 11.00 -8.48
N GLU A 53 -6.17 10.99 -9.23
CA GLU A 53 -6.10 11.11 -10.69
C GLU A 53 -5.40 12.41 -11.12
N GLY A 54 -4.47 12.31 -12.07
CA GLY A 54 -3.71 13.46 -12.58
C GLY A 54 -2.46 13.81 -11.77
N HIS A 55 -2.14 13.02 -10.74
CA HIS A 55 -0.92 13.17 -9.94
C HIS A 55 0.12 12.11 -10.31
N ASP A 56 1.39 12.43 -10.11
CA ASP A 56 2.53 11.60 -10.53
C ASP A 56 2.95 10.54 -9.50
N GLY A 57 2.18 10.39 -8.41
CA GLY A 57 2.50 9.44 -7.36
C GLY A 57 3.67 9.87 -6.48
N SER A 58 3.93 11.17 -6.36
CA SER A 58 4.72 11.73 -5.25
C SER A 58 4.01 11.47 -3.91
N ILE A 59 4.17 10.23 -3.41
CA ILE A 59 3.52 9.69 -2.22
C ILE A 59 3.73 10.66 -1.05
N GLY A 60 2.62 11.10 -0.44
CA GLY A 60 2.64 11.90 0.80
C GLY A 60 2.81 13.42 0.63
N GLN A 61 2.90 13.96 -0.59
CA GLN A 61 3.06 15.41 -0.81
C GLN A 61 1.81 16.12 -1.37
N VAL A 62 0.75 15.36 -1.69
CA VAL A 62 -0.49 15.93 -2.22
C VAL A 62 -1.42 16.30 -1.06
N GLN A 63 -1.65 17.60 -0.85
CA GLN A 63 -2.68 18.08 0.05
C GLN A 63 -4.03 18.07 -0.67
N LEU A 64 -4.95 17.21 -0.21
CA LEU A 64 -6.31 17.13 -0.72
C LEU A 64 -7.24 18.00 0.12
N ALA A 65 -8.23 18.62 -0.51
CA ALA A 65 -9.26 19.39 0.17
C ALA A 65 -10.15 18.47 1.02
N ASN A 66 -10.74 18.97 2.11
CA ASN A 66 -11.56 18.15 3.00
C ASN A 66 -12.78 17.55 2.28
N GLU A 67 -13.37 18.31 1.37
CA GLU A 67 -14.52 17.92 0.54
C GLU A 67 -14.19 16.70 -0.33
N TRP A 68 -12.91 16.47 -0.62
CA TRP A 68 -12.46 15.28 -1.33
C TRP A 68 -12.82 14.00 -0.53
N PHE A 69 -12.65 14.04 0.79
CA PHE A 69 -12.94 12.92 1.69
C PHE A 69 -14.44 12.75 1.98
N GLU A 70 -15.27 13.74 1.66
CA GLU A 70 -16.72 13.67 1.86
C GLU A 70 -17.43 12.91 0.73
N ALA A 71 -16.82 12.81 -0.45
CA ALA A 71 -17.39 12.10 -1.58
C ALA A 71 -17.50 10.59 -1.33
N VAL A 72 -18.50 9.95 -1.96
CA VAL A 72 -18.68 8.49 -1.90
C VAL A 72 -17.53 7.75 -2.60
N ILE A 73 -17.10 8.27 -3.76
CA ILE A 73 -15.97 7.77 -4.54
C ILE A 73 -15.17 8.94 -5.09
N GLN A 74 -13.85 8.79 -5.11
CA GLN A 74 -12.91 9.70 -5.77
C GLN A 74 -12.10 8.98 -6.84
N PRO A 75 -11.85 9.60 -8.00
CA PRO A 75 -11.03 9.01 -9.05
C PRO A 75 -9.55 8.97 -8.64
N VAL A 76 -8.90 7.85 -8.94
CA VAL A 76 -7.48 7.63 -8.63
C VAL A 76 -6.79 6.93 -9.80
N ASP A 77 -5.51 7.23 -10.00
CA ASP A 77 -4.66 6.58 -10.99
C ASP A 77 -4.06 5.26 -10.49
N SER A 78 -3.98 5.09 -9.17
CA SER A 78 -3.60 3.83 -8.53
C SER A 78 -4.24 3.67 -7.17
N ALA A 79 -4.46 2.44 -6.74
CA ALA A 79 -4.93 2.07 -5.41
C ALA A 79 -4.33 0.74 -4.96
N HIS A 80 -4.32 0.47 -3.66
CA HIS A 80 -3.85 -0.82 -3.17
C HIS A 80 -4.85 -1.95 -3.45
N PHE A 81 -4.35 -3.16 -3.70
CA PHE A 81 -5.21 -4.33 -3.95
C PHE A 81 -5.81 -4.93 -2.68
N GLY A 82 -5.32 -4.56 -1.50
CA GLY A 82 -5.57 -5.26 -0.23
C GLY A 82 -7.02 -5.34 0.27
N CYS A 83 -7.98 -4.66 -0.37
CA CYS A 83 -9.41 -4.93 -0.21
C CYS A 83 -10.19 -4.29 -1.36
N THR A 84 -9.84 -4.61 -2.60
CA THR A 84 -10.38 -3.93 -3.77
C THR A 84 -11.44 -4.78 -4.47
N LEU A 85 -12.59 -4.17 -4.76
CA LEU A 85 -13.61 -4.77 -5.62
C LEU A 85 -13.31 -4.43 -7.07
N ILE A 86 -13.28 -5.43 -7.94
CA ILE A 86 -13.04 -5.26 -9.38
C ILE A 86 -14.13 -5.98 -10.17
N ARG A 87 -14.77 -5.28 -11.11
CA ARG A 87 -15.73 -5.91 -12.04
C ARG A 87 -15.00 -6.93 -12.91
N SER A 88 -15.51 -8.15 -12.97
CA SER A 88 -14.94 -9.19 -13.83
C SER A 88 -14.92 -8.78 -15.30
N ALA A 89 -15.93 -8.02 -15.75
CA ALA A 89 -15.98 -7.49 -17.11
C ALA A 89 -14.83 -6.51 -17.42
N ALA A 90 -14.39 -5.73 -16.43
CA ALA A 90 -13.27 -4.81 -16.58
C ALA A 90 -11.93 -5.54 -16.67
N LEU A 91 -11.76 -6.61 -15.88
CA LEU A 91 -10.58 -7.48 -16.00
C LEU A 91 -10.48 -8.14 -17.38
N LYS A 92 -11.60 -8.60 -17.96
CA LYS A 92 -11.61 -9.18 -19.31
C LYS A 92 -11.20 -8.18 -20.40
N ARG A 93 -11.48 -6.88 -20.19
CA ARG A 93 -11.02 -5.81 -21.09
C ARG A 93 -9.55 -5.45 -20.88
N THR A 94 -9.00 -5.73 -19.70
CA THR A 94 -7.63 -5.36 -19.33
C THR A 94 -6.63 -6.30 -20.01
N PRO A 95 -5.73 -5.78 -20.86
CA PRO A 95 -4.81 -6.63 -21.63
C PRO A 95 -3.79 -7.31 -20.73
N ALA A 96 -3.44 -8.55 -21.07
CA ALA A 96 -2.34 -9.28 -20.46
C ALA A 96 -0.97 -8.82 -21.04
N PRO A 97 0.14 -8.95 -20.29
CA PRO A 97 0.21 -9.37 -18.89
C PRO A 97 -0.45 -8.34 -17.97
N TRP A 98 -1.00 -8.80 -16.85
CA TRP A 98 -1.65 -7.90 -15.88
C TRP A 98 -0.65 -7.25 -14.94
N PHE A 99 0.38 -7.99 -14.55
CA PHE A 99 1.39 -7.56 -13.59
C PHE A 99 2.75 -7.68 -14.26
N LEU A 100 3.41 -6.54 -14.46
CA LEU A 100 4.75 -6.48 -15.03
C LEU A 100 5.53 -5.36 -14.34
N GLY A 101 6.56 -5.73 -13.59
CA GLY A 101 7.50 -4.77 -13.04
C GLY A 101 8.56 -4.41 -14.08
N THR A 102 8.99 -3.15 -14.11
CA THR A 102 10.17 -2.73 -14.89
C THR A 102 11.12 -1.92 -14.02
N PRO A 103 12.44 -2.20 -14.06
CA PRO A 103 13.40 -1.43 -13.29
C PRO A 103 13.48 0.01 -13.83
N ARG A 104 14.17 0.87 -13.07
CA ARG A 104 14.61 2.18 -13.58
C ARG A 104 15.55 1.99 -14.79
N PRO A 105 15.75 3.04 -15.63
CA PRO A 105 16.64 2.95 -16.80
C PRO A 105 18.09 2.59 -16.48
N ASP A 106 18.55 2.86 -15.26
CA ASP A 106 19.87 2.46 -14.75
C ASP A 106 19.93 0.98 -14.30
N GLY A 107 18.82 0.25 -14.44
CA GLY A 107 18.68 -1.16 -14.07
C GLY A 107 18.35 -1.40 -12.60
N HIS A 108 18.24 -0.36 -11.77
CA HIS A 108 17.96 -0.51 -10.35
C HIS A 108 16.46 -0.64 -10.04
N TRP A 109 16.16 -1.42 -9.00
CA TRP A 109 14.80 -1.62 -8.46
C TRP A 109 14.52 -0.79 -7.21
N GLY A 110 15.47 0.03 -6.74
CA GLY A 110 15.24 0.92 -5.61
C GLY A 110 14.37 2.13 -5.97
N ASP A 111 13.93 2.86 -4.95
CA ASP A 111 13.37 4.19 -5.14
C ASP A 111 14.38 5.10 -5.85
N ALA A 112 13.89 6.09 -6.57
CA ALA A 112 14.75 7.03 -7.26
C ALA A 112 15.53 7.87 -6.24
N PRO A 113 16.82 8.17 -6.48
CA PRO A 113 17.58 9.10 -5.66
C PRO A 113 16.86 10.46 -5.56
N PRO A 114 17.07 11.21 -4.46
CA PRO A 114 16.51 12.54 -4.32
C PRO A 114 16.84 13.43 -5.54
N GLY A 115 15.79 13.98 -6.17
CA GLY A 115 15.92 14.85 -7.35
C GLY A 115 15.77 14.14 -8.70
N GLU A 116 15.68 12.81 -8.73
CA GLU A 116 15.32 12.07 -9.95
C GLU A 116 13.80 11.84 -10.04
N THR A 117 13.26 11.99 -11.23
CA THR A 117 11.81 11.83 -11.52
C THR A 117 11.48 10.50 -12.19
N VAL A 118 12.49 9.67 -12.47
CA VAL A 118 12.31 8.39 -13.14
C VAL A 118 12.36 7.26 -12.13
N HIS A 119 11.17 6.77 -11.81
CA HIS A 119 10.96 5.66 -10.88
C HIS A 119 10.85 4.32 -11.62
N ARG A 120 11.05 3.24 -10.87
CA ARG A 120 10.67 1.89 -11.34
C ARG A 120 9.16 1.85 -11.56
N VAL A 121 8.69 0.88 -12.33
CA VAL A 121 7.26 0.57 -12.41
C VAL A 121 7.00 -0.66 -11.57
N ASP A 122 6.25 -0.50 -10.50
CA ASP A 122 5.76 -1.62 -9.71
C ASP A 122 4.64 -2.38 -10.45
N PRO A 123 4.52 -3.71 -10.26
CA PRO A 123 3.58 -4.51 -11.03
C PRO A 123 2.11 -4.09 -10.89
N ASP A 124 1.72 -3.56 -9.72
CA ASP A 124 0.39 -3.02 -9.44
C ASP A 124 0.14 -1.70 -10.18
N ILE A 125 1.12 -0.79 -10.21
CA ILE A 125 1.08 0.44 -11.00
C ILE A 125 0.96 0.12 -12.49
N TYR A 126 1.69 -0.90 -12.97
CA TYR A 126 1.55 -1.38 -14.35
C TYR A 126 0.13 -1.87 -14.63
N PHE A 127 -0.46 -2.65 -13.72
CA PHE A 127 -1.84 -3.10 -13.83
C PHE A 127 -2.80 -1.92 -13.97
N TRP A 128 -2.74 -0.93 -13.07
CA TRP A 128 -3.67 0.20 -13.07
C TRP A 128 -3.54 1.05 -14.34
N LYS A 129 -2.33 1.24 -14.84
CA LYS A 129 -2.10 1.89 -16.15
C LYS A 129 -2.78 1.13 -17.29
N ASN A 130 -2.69 -0.20 -17.32
CA ASN A 130 -3.36 -1.00 -18.34
C ASN A 130 -4.88 -1.06 -18.15
N PHE A 131 -5.35 -1.07 -16.91
CA PHE A 131 -6.75 -1.00 -16.54
C PHE A 131 -7.39 0.28 -17.08
N LYS A 132 -6.74 1.43 -16.84
CA LYS A 132 -7.16 2.74 -17.38
C LYS A 132 -7.12 2.79 -18.90
N LYS A 133 -6.04 2.28 -19.53
CA LYS A 133 -5.92 2.19 -21.00
C LYS A 133 -7.03 1.35 -21.66
N ALA A 134 -7.55 0.36 -20.96
CA ALA A 134 -8.69 -0.44 -21.40
C ALA A 134 -10.05 0.28 -21.26
N GLY A 135 -10.05 1.55 -20.85
CA GLY A 135 -11.25 2.36 -20.65
C GLY A 135 -11.96 2.13 -19.32
N ASN A 136 -11.33 1.43 -18.38
CA ASN A 136 -11.93 1.13 -17.08
C ASN A 136 -11.69 2.27 -16.08
N LYS A 137 -12.61 2.42 -15.13
CA LYS A 137 -12.55 3.45 -14.08
C LYS A 137 -12.15 2.87 -12.73
N LEU A 138 -11.10 3.40 -12.12
CA LEU A 138 -10.66 3.09 -10.77
C LEU A 138 -11.01 4.24 -9.82
N GLY A 139 -11.61 3.89 -8.68
CA GLY A 139 -11.93 4.84 -7.63
C GLY A 139 -11.53 4.33 -6.26
N ILE A 140 -11.42 5.26 -5.31
CA ILE A 140 -11.30 4.98 -3.89
C ILE A 140 -12.54 5.47 -3.17
N ALA A 141 -12.96 4.77 -2.12
CA ALA A 141 -14.08 5.12 -1.25
C ALA A 141 -13.52 5.76 0.04
N PRO A 142 -13.42 7.09 0.14
CA PRO A 142 -12.75 7.75 1.28
C PRO A 142 -13.43 7.52 2.62
N GLN A 143 -14.72 7.17 2.63
CA GLN A 143 -15.48 6.87 3.84
C GLN A 143 -15.40 5.39 4.28
N VAL A 144 -14.64 4.57 3.56
CA VAL A 144 -14.38 3.16 3.91
C VAL A 144 -12.88 3.03 4.13
N ALA A 145 -12.48 2.65 5.33
CA ALA A 145 -11.07 2.47 5.68
C ALA A 145 -10.84 1.06 6.23
N ILE A 146 -9.65 0.53 5.97
CA ILE A 146 -9.21 -0.76 6.51
C ILE A 146 -7.83 -0.64 7.14
N GLY A 147 -7.53 -1.54 8.07
CA GLY A 147 -6.19 -1.72 8.62
C GLY A 147 -5.34 -2.60 7.71
N HIS A 148 -4.03 -2.31 7.69
CA HIS A 148 -3.00 -3.19 7.15
C HIS A 148 -2.20 -3.72 8.34
N ALA A 149 -2.37 -5.00 8.68
CA ALA A 149 -1.59 -5.58 9.77
C ALA A 149 -0.11 -5.62 9.39
N GLU A 150 0.75 -5.35 10.37
CA GLU A 150 2.20 -5.26 10.15
C GLU A 150 2.89 -6.32 10.99
N LEU A 151 3.76 -7.11 10.33
CA LEU A 151 4.68 -7.99 11.05
C LEU A 151 5.71 -7.13 11.81
N LYS A 152 5.84 -7.36 13.11
CA LYS A 152 6.84 -6.70 13.94
C LYS A 152 7.77 -7.71 14.59
N LEU A 153 9.06 -7.39 14.59
CA LEU A 153 10.05 -8.02 15.44
C LEU A 153 9.91 -7.40 16.84
N THR A 154 9.63 -8.24 17.84
CA THR A 154 9.51 -7.81 19.23
C THR A 154 10.76 -8.23 19.98
N TRP A 155 11.57 -7.25 20.37
CA TRP A 155 12.78 -7.46 21.14
C TRP A 155 12.52 -7.17 22.63
N PRO A 156 13.15 -7.91 23.56
CA PRO A 156 13.15 -7.50 24.96
C PRO A 156 13.98 -6.23 25.12
N GLY A 157 13.37 -5.15 25.62
CA GLY A 157 14.06 -3.90 25.94
C GLY A 157 14.90 -4.00 27.21
N ARG A 158 15.85 -3.06 27.38
CA ARG A 158 16.69 -2.97 28.58
C ARG A 158 15.88 -2.72 29.86
N ASP A 159 14.72 -2.09 29.74
CA ASP A 159 13.77 -1.85 30.83
C ASP A 159 12.69 -2.95 30.95
N LEU A 160 12.91 -4.09 30.30
CA LEU A 160 11.99 -5.23 30.20
C LEU A 160 10.64 -4.90 29.52
N LYS A 161 10.57 -3.80 28.76
CA LYS A 161 9.43 -3.49 27.89
C LYS A 161 9.72 -3.93 26.45
N PRO A 162 8.68 -4.21 25.64
CA PRO A 162 8.88 -4.59 24.24
C PRO A 162 9.43 -3.41 23.42
N VAL A 163 10.46 -3.69 22.62
CA VAL A 163 10.97 -2.78 21.58
C VAL A 163 10.59 -3.37 20.23
N TYR A 164 9.83 -2.61 19.43
CA TYR A 164 9.36 -3.07 18.13
C TYR A 164 10.26 -2.57 17.00
N GLN A 165 10.46 -3.42 16.00
CA GLN A 165 11.17 -3.08 14.77
C GLN A 165 10.45 -3.73 13.59
N SER A 166 10.25 -3.02 12.49
CA SER A 166 9.71 -3.65 11.27
C SER A 166 10.80 -4.49 10.58
N PRO A 167 10.45 -5.56 9.84
CA PRO A 167 11.41 -6.32 9.04
C PRO A 167 12.19 -5.44 8.05
N SER A 168 11.54 -4.45 7.43
CA SER A 168 12.17 -3.49 6.53
C SER A 168 13.27 -2.70 7.27
N GLN A 169 12.97 -2.19 8.47
CA GLN A 169 13.96 -1.48 9.29
C GLN A 169 15.13 -2.37 9.72
N TYR A 170 14.88 -3.65 10.01
CA TYR A 170 15.93 -4.60 10.38
C TYR A 170 16.93 -4.82 9.25
N TRP A 171 16.43 -5.12 8.04
CA TRP A 171 17.28 -5.35 6.88
C TRP A 171 17.95 -4.08 6.37
N ALA A 172 17.25 -2.94 6.39
CA ALA A 172 17.84 -1.63 6.05
C ALA A 172 19.00 -1.25 6.98
N LYS A 173 18.98 -1.72 8.23
CA LYS A 173 20.07 -1.54 9.21
C LYS A 173 21.09 -2.69 9.21
N GLY A 174 21.16 -3.48 8.15
CA GLY A 174 22.15 -4.57 8.02
C GLY A 174 21.91 -5.74 8.97
N GLY A 175 20.65 -6.01 9.32
CA GLY A 175 20.29 -7.11 10.22
C GLY A 175 20.60 -6.83 11.69
N ASN A 176 20.60 -5.55 12.10
CA ASN A 176 20.85 -5.15 13.48
C ASN A 176 19.55 -4.86 14.23
N ARG A 177 19.48 -5.35 15.47
CA ARG A 177 18.41 -5.01 16.42
C ARG A 177 18.53 -3.54 16.86
N PRO A 178 17.47 -2.91 17.37
CA PRO A 178 17.53 -1.54 17.87
C PRO A 178 18.50 -1.40 19.06
N PRO A 179 19.16 -0.25 19.25
CA PRO A 179 20.10 -0.04 20.37
C PRO A 179 19.48 -0.30 21.75
N GLU A 180 18.19 -0.01 21.90
CA GLU A 180 17.40 -0.13 23.13
C GLU A 180 17.06 -1.59 23.47
N ALA A 181 17.20 -2.51 22.51
CA ALA A 181 17.00 -3.93 22.72
C ALA A 181 18.15 -4.55 23.52
N TRP A 182 17.84 -5.53 24.36
CA TRP A 182 18.82 -6.32 25.08
C TRP A 182 19.76 -7.04 24.12
N GLY A 183 21.06 -7.05 24.43
CA GLY A 183 22.08 -7.71 23.60
C GLY A 183 22.31 -7.05 22.24
N SER A 184 21.99 -5.76 22.08
CA SER A 184 22.43 -4.94 20.94
C SER A 184 23.96 -4.75 20.98
N ARG A 185 24.57 -4.32 19.87
CA ARG A 185 26.02 -4.08 19.84
C ARG A 185 26.40 -2.99 20.83
N GLU A 186 25.58 -1.94 20.89
CA GLU A 186 25.68 -0.81 21.80
C GLU A 186 25.49 -1.25 23.27
N HIS A 187 24.70 -2.29 23.53
CA HIS A 187 24.59 -2.89 24.87
C HIS A 187 25.87 -3.66 25.23
N GLY A 188 26.42 -4.43 24.29
CA GLY A 188 27.68 -5.15 24.49
C GLY A 188 28.86 -4.21 24.76
N GLU A 189 28.97 -3.14 23.99
CA GLU A 189 30.00 -2.10 24.14
C GLU A 189 29.87 -1.37 25.48
N ALA A 190 28.66 -0.93 25.86
CA ALA A 190 28.42 -0.29 27.16
C ALA A 190 28.71 -1.20 28.36
N SER A 191 28.66 -2.53 28.17
CA SER A 191 28.99 -3.50 29.22
C SER A 191 30.51 -3.68 29.40
N LEU A 192 31.31 -3.41 28.36
CA LEU A 192 32.77 -3.50 28.39
C LEU A 192 33.40 -2.26 29.05
N ASP A 193 32.75 -1.10 28.96
CA ASP A 193 33.22 0.15 29.59
C ASP A 193 32.99 0.20 31.12
N GLN A 194 32.32 -0.80 31.70
CA GLN A 194 32.05 -0.91 33.14
C GLN A 194 32.94 -1.92 33.87
N THR A 195 33.90 -2.54 33.17
CA THR A 195 34.91 -3.47 33.72
C THR A 195 36.30 -2.88 33.64
#